data_AF-A0A812IU90-F1
#
_entry.id   AF-A0A812IU90-F1
#
_cell.length_a   1.000
_cell.length_b   1.000
_cell.length_c   1.000
_cell.angle_alpha   90.00
_cell.angle_beta   90.00
_cell.angle_gamma   90.00
#
_symmetry.space_group_name_H-M   'P 1'
#
loop_
_entity.id
_entity.type
_entity.pdbx_description
1 polymer ?
#
loop_
_entity_poly.entity_id
_entity_poly.type
_entity_poly.pdbx_seq_one_letter_code
_entity_poly.pdbx_strand_id
1 'polypeptide(L)'
;MGSLAGQRRKDPQRSEGPPEASPFQACGAVLAPEKTPESDIQVTGEYLTNYLKAYLDAVEKYAIRPLPAFAALKCGSNKLLTGLRRRWDMAATNGAGEAEFKAKIREYLDLTLPECFIPELGEQKQGKVRSIYFSGENVVMVTNDRVSAFDYILPNLIPFKGQVLNMISEWAFSQTKDIIPNALIENVDASVVVQKKMKNLNVELIVRGYLWGSMAAAYEKGDRTFCGLKLPDGLIRFQKLDKPIFTPTTKAEVGHDENMTMEDMEKLLGKELAQKAMEAAMKLFQRGSELMRKRGLLLLDTKYEFGLDDKGVIHVIDEVNTPDSSRMCTIEEYDAKYPKIAAEMKTG
;
A
#
# COMPACT_ATOMS: atom_id res chain seq x y z
N MET A 1 -64.42 -36.35 16.93
CA MET A 1 -64.08 -35.03 16.38
C MET A 1 -63.90 -34.06 17.54
N GLY A 2 -62.79 -33.31 17.54
CA GLY A 2 -62.67 -32.00 18.20
C GLY A 2 -62.38 -31.98 19.71
N SER A 3 -61.10 -31.82 20.07
CA SER A 3 -60.62 -31.44 21.41
C SER A 3 -60.70 -29.92 21.59
N LEU A 4 -61.10 -29.46 22.78
CA LEU A 4 -60.72 -28.15 23.34
C LEU A 4 -60.66 -28.19 24.87
N ALA A 5 -59.53 -27.72 25.38
CA ALA A 5 -59.27 -27.06 26.66
C ALA A 5 -59.45 -27.81 28.00
N GLY A 6 -58.41 -27.79 28.83
CA GLY A 6 -58.49 -28.14 30.25
C GLY A 6 -57.15 -28.19 30.98
N GLN A 7 -56.77 -27.08 31.60
CA GLN A 7 -55.64 -26.89 32.51
C GLN A 7 -55.56 -27.95 33.63
N ARG A 8 -54.35 -28.28 34.10
CA ARG A 8 -53.78 -27.83 35.40
C ARG A 8 -52.49 -28.56 35.77
N ARG A 9 -51.62 -27.78 36.40
CA ARG A 9 -50.33 -28.10 37.03
C ARG A 9 -50.41 -29.23 38.07
N LYS A 10 -49.30 -29.94 38.26
CA LYS A 10 -48.63 -30.08 39.57
C LYS A 10 -47.18 -30.55 39.39
N ASP A 11 -46.30 -29.91 40.16
CA ASP A 11 -44.85 -30.13 40.31
C ASP A 11 -44.45 -31.58 40.59
N PRO A 12 -43.15 -31.88 40.40
CA PRO A 12 -42.41 -32.21 41.62
C PRO A 12 -41.03 -31.54 41.72
N GLN A 13 -40.72 -31.13 42.94
CA GLN A 13 -39.39 -30.75 43.43
C GLN A 13 -38.32 -31.78 43.03
N ARG A 14 -37.17 -31.29 42.55
CA ARG A 14 -35.85 -31.87 42.87
C ARG A 14 -34.70 -30.90 42.55
N SER A 15 -33.92 -30.64 43.61
CA SER A 15 -32.52 -30.20 43.67
C SER A 15 -32.11 -28.94 42.90
N GLU A 16 -32.05 -27.82 43.62
CA GLU A 16 -31.10 -26.75 43.35
C GLU A 16 -29.67 -27.28 43.56
N GLY A 17 -28.96 -27.46 42.45
CA GLY A 17 -27.51 -27.50 42.39
C GLY A 17 -27.08 -26.51 41.31
N PRO A 18 -26.08 -25.64 41.55
CA PRO A 18 -25.68 -24.66 40.56
C PRO A 18 -25.16 -25.39 39.31
N PRO A 19 -25.56 -24.98 38.08
CA PRO A 19 -24.93 -25.50 36.88
C PRO A 19 -23.44 -25.15 36.93
N GLU A 20 -22.63 -26.16 36.67
CA GLU A 20 -21.18 -26.12 36.69
C GLU A 20 -20.61 -24.97 35.85
N ALA A 21 -19.49 -24.45 36.35
CA ALA A 21 -18.85 -23.22 35.96
C ALA A 21 -18.56 -23.11 34.44
N SER A 22 -19.19 -22.12 33.81
CA SER A 22 -18.65 -21.44 32.63
C SER A 22 -17.42 -20.61 33.07
N PRO A 23 -16.21 -20.84 32.53
CA PRO A 23 -14.98 -20.22 33.02
C PRO A 23 -14.79 -18.80 32.46
N PHE A 24 -15.77 -17.92 32.67
CA PHE A 24 -15.63 -16.50 32.41
C PHE A 24 -16.11 -15.68 33.60
N GLN A 25 -15.38 -15.78 34.72
CA GLN A 25 -15.13 -14.62 35.57
C GLN A 25 -13.98 -14.87 36.56
N ALA A 26 -13.08 -13.88 36.61
CA ALA A 26 -11.95 -13.67 37.54
C ALA A 26 -10.56 -14.07 37.01
N CYS A 27 -9.90 -13.17 36.29
CA CYS A 27 -8.73 -12.45 36.82
C CYS A 27 -8.24 -11.43 35.79
N GLY A 28 -7.96 -10.21 36.26
CA GLY A 28 -7.09 -9.30 35.56
C GLY A 28 -5.73 -9.96 35.38
N ALA A 29 -5.36 -10.20 34.13
CA ALA A 29 -3.99 -10.26 33.69
C ALA A 29 -4.00 -9.65 32.29
N VAL A 30 -3.28 -8.55 32.16
CA VAL A 30 -2.79 -8.04 30.89
C VAL A 30 -2.10 -9.23 30.21
N LEU A 31 -2.79 -9.86 29.26
CA LEU A 31 -2.12 -10.77 28.33
C LEU A 31 -1.26 -9.85 27.47
N ALA A 32 0.02 -9.78 27.86
CA ALA A 32 1.09 -9.29 27.03
C ALA A 32 0.93 -9.89 25.63
N PRO A 33 1.19 -9.11 24.57
CA PRO A 33 1.11 -9.63 23.21
C PRO A 33 1.98 -10.87 23.14
N GLU A 34 1.39 -12.02 22.77
CA GLU A 34 2.17 -13.17 22.33
C GLU A 34 3.12 -12.64 21.27
N LYS A 35 4.42 -12.72 21.57
CA LYS A 35 5.47 -12.30 20.67
C LYS A 35 5.29 -13.07 19.37
N THR A 36 4.79 -12.41 18.34
CA THR A 36 5.20 -12.71 16.97
C THR A 36 6.72 -12.90 17.00
N PRO A 37 7.26 -14.01 16.48
CA PRO A 37 8.69 -14.26 16.49
C PRO A 37 9.41 -13.01 15.97
N GLU A 38 10.30 -12.43 16.79
CA GLU A 38 11.11 -11.25 16.44
C GLU A 38 11.92 -11.47 15.14
N SER A 39 12.01 -12.71 14.65
CA SER A 39 12.60 -13.08 13.36
C SER A 39 11.77 -12.69 12.13
N ASP A 40 10.44 -12.55 12.24
CA ASP A 40 9.56 -12.26 11.08
C ASP A 40 9.13 -10.79 11.00
N ILE A 41 9.39 -10.00 12.05
CA ILE A 41 9.25 -8.53 12.06
C ILE A 41 10.65 -7.88 12.08
N GLN A 42 11.59 -8.47 11.34
CA GLN A 42 12.54 -7.65 10.62
C GLN A 42 11.86 -7.24 9.31
N VAL A 43 11.01 -6.21 9.36
CA VAL A 43 11.01 -5.26 8.24
C VAL A 43 12.44 -4.78 8.23
N THR A 44 13.29 -5.43 7.42
CA THR A 44 14.74 -5.33 7.54
C THR A 44 15.06 -3.85 7.59
N GLY A 45 15.94 -3.42 8.51
CA GLY A 45 16.33 -2.01 8.57
C GLY A 45 16.72 -1.48 7.18
N GLU A 46 17.16 -2.37 6.28
CA GLU A 46 17.32 -2.15 4.85
C GLU A 46 16.05 -1.72 4.09
N TYR A 47 14.88 -2.35 4.26
CA TYR A 47 13.64 -1.92 3.59
C TYR A 47 13.27 -0.49 3.95
N LEU A 48 13.26 -0.16 5.24
CA LEU A 48 12.95 1.19 5.71
C LEU A 48 14.04 2.19 5.29
N THR A 49 15.31 1.79 5.30
CA THR A 49 16.43 2.61 4.85
C THR A 49 16.38 2.85 3.35
N ASN A 50 16.07 1.84 2.54
CA ASN A 50 15.94 1.94 1.09
C ASN A 50 14.69 2.74 0.71
N TYR A 51 13.59 2.57 1.44
CA TYR A 51 12.40 3.42 1.34
C TYR A 51 12.75 4.87 1.60
N LEU A 52 13.43 5.17 2.72
CA LEU A 52 13.84 6.54 3.07
C LEU A 52 14.85 7.12 2.08
N LYS A 53 15.79 6.32 1.57
CA LYS A 53 16.73 6.74 0.52
C LYS A 53 16.00 7.05 -0.78
N ALA A 54 15.14 6.15 -1.26
CA ALA A 54 14.35 6.38 -2.47
C ALA A 54 13.39 7.58 -2.32
N TYR A 55 12.81 7.74 -1.13
CA TYR A 55 11.98 8.88 -0.74
C TYR A 55 12.76 10.20 -0.82
N LEU A 56 13.96 10.27 -0.22
CA LEU A 56 14.80 11.48 -0.25
C LEU A 56 15.41 11.74 -1.64
N ASP A 57 15.85 10.70 -2.35
CA ASP A 57 16.33 10.78 -3.74
C ASP A 57 15.24 11.29 -4.68
N ALA A 58 13.98 10.91 -4.47
CA ALA A 58 12.85 11.43 -5.23
C ALA A 58 12.64 12.93 -4.92
N VAL A 59 12.68 13.32 -3.64
CA VAL A 59 12.61 14.73 -3.24
C VAL A 59 13.72 15.56 -3.90
N GLU A 60 14.93 15.01 -3.94
CA GLU A 60 16.12 15.61 -4.53
C GLU A 60 16.04 15.71 -6.06
N LYS A 61 15.82 14.59 -6.75
CA LYS A 61 15.92 14.46 -8.20
C LYS A 61 14.84 15.18 -8.97
N TYR A 62 13.65 15.30 -8.39
CA TYR A 62 12.53 16.00 -9.02
C TYR A 62 12.41 17.46 -8.56
N ALA A 63 13.39 17.99 -7.82
CA ALA A 63 13.37 19.34 -7.26
C ALA A 63 12.02 19.64 -6.60
N ILE A 64 11.56 18.70 -5.75
CA ILE A 64 10.24 18.70 -5.15
C ILE A 64 10.10 19.93 -4.25
N ARG A 65 9.40 20.95 -4.78
CA ARG A 65 9.05 22.17 -4.05
C ARG A 65 7.63 21.97 -3.49
N PRO A 66 7.40 22.18 -2.19
CA PRO A 66 6.03 22.32 -1.72
C PRO A 66 5.39 23.48 -2.48
N LEU A 67 4.30 23.20 -3.19
CA LEU A 67 3.45 24.25 -3.73
C LEU A 67 2.96 25.12 -2.57
N PRO A 68 2.88 26.45 -2.73
CA PRO A 68 2.28 27.31 -1.73
C PRO A 68 0.76 27.09 -1.77
N ALA A 69 0.25 26.10 -1.04
CA ALA A 69 -1.19 25.90 -0.89
C ALA A 69 -1.71 26.72 0.28
N PHE A 70 -2.56 27.68 -0.05
CA PHE A 70 -3.49 28.31 0.89
C PHE A 70 -4.56 27.27 1.26
N ALA A 71 -4.54 26.82 2.51
CA ALA A 71 -5.69 26.71 3.41
C ALA A 71 -5.19 25.94 4.63
N ALA A 72 -5.26 26.59 5.79
CA ALA A 72 -4.92 25.97 7.05
C ALA A 72 -5.83 24.75 7.30
N LEU A 73 -5.34 23.56 6.93
CA LEU A 73 -5.74 22.34 7.61
C LEU A 73 -5.33 22.52 9.06
N LYS A 74 -6.32 22.69 9.94
CA LYS A 74 -6.09 22.72 11.39
C LYS A 74 -5.58 21.34 11.82
N CYS A 75 -4.28 21.15 11.71
CA CYS A 75 -3.58 20.12 12.46
C CYS A 75 -3.63 20.53 13.93
N GLY A 76 -3.85 19.58 14.84
CA GLY A 76 -4.15 19.79 16.28
C GLY A 76 -3.07 20.50 17.11
N SER A 77 -2.11 21.18 16.50
CA SER A 77 -1.23 22.16 17.14
C SER A 77 -1.27 23.46 16.35
N ASN A 78 -1.63 24.57 17.00
CA ASN A 78 -1.77 25.93 16.45
C ASN A 78 -0.45 26.49 15.85
N LYS A 79 0.02 25.95 14.72
CA LYS A 79 1.04 26.58 13.89
C LYS A 79 0.61 26.54 12.44
N LEU A 80 0.36 27.72 11.86
CA LEU A 80 0.25 27.87 10.41
C LEU A 80 1.57 27.41 9.77
N LEU A 81 1.50 26.50 8.80
CA LEU A 81 2.61 26.14 7.92
C LEU A 81 2.90 27.24 6.87
N THR A 82 2.60 28.51 7.16
CA THR A 82 3.02 29.62 6.32
C THR A 82 4.42 30.07 6.74
N GLY A 83 5.47 29.56 6.10
CA GLY A 83 6.78 30.20 6.23
C GLY A 83 8.05 29.37 6.00
N LEU A 84 8.00 28.05 5.82
CA LEU A 84 9.20 27.25 5.58
C LEU A 84 9.60 27.23 4.09
N ARG A 85 9.89 28.41 3.52
CA ARG A 85 10.69 28.54 2.31
C ARG A 85 12.17 28.53 2.69
N ARG A 86 12.77 27.35 2.81
CA ARG A 86 14.23 27.21 2.70
C ARG A 86 14.55 26.36 1.48
N ARG A 87 15.31 26.94 0.56
CA ARG A 87 15.94 26.23 -0.55
C ARG A 87 16.78 25.10 0.05
N TRP A 88 16.58 23.88 -0.42
CA TRP A 88 17.55 22.81 -0.23
C TRP A 88 18.76 23.17 -1.11
N ASP A 89 19.86 23.58 -0.50
CA ASP A 89 21.10 23.92 -1.21
C ASP A 89 21.97 22.66 -1.32
N MET A 90 21.99 22.10 -2.52
CA MET A 90 22.62 20.82 -2.89
C MET A 90 24.14 20.84 -2.89
N ALA A 91 24.78 22.02 -2.91
CA ALA A 91 26.24 22.08 -2.91
C ALA A 91 26.85 21.49 -1.61
N ALA A 92 26.05 21.34 -0.56
CA ALA A 92 26.49 20.85 0.74
C ALA A 92 26.35 19.33 0.96
N THR A 93 25.62 18.58 0.12
CA THR A 93 25.25 17.18 0.44
C THR A 93 25.92 16.10 -0.39
N ASN A 94 26.67 16.45 -1.44
CA ASN A 94 27.58 15.51 -2.09
C ASN A 94 28.72 15.16 -1.11
N GLY A 95 28.49 14.13 -0.27
CA GLY A 95 29.39 13.71 0.81
C GLY A 95 28.79 13.76 2.23
N ALA A 96 27.51 14.10 2.38
CA ALA A 96 26.85 14.07 3.68
C ALA A 96 26.81 12.65 4.25
N GLY A 97 27.46 12.40 5.37
CA GLY A 97 27.40 11.12 6.07
C GLY A 97 26.02 10.88 6.70
N GLU A 98 25.70 9.63 7.03
CA GLU A 98 24.45 9.20 7.69
C GLU A 98 24.07 10.09 8.91
N ALA A 99 25.07 10.61 9.63
CA ALA A 99 24.88 11.52 10.76
C ALA A 99 24.26 12.87 10.38
N GLU A 100 24.67 13.46 9.25
CA GLU A 100 24.11 14.73 8.77
C GLU A 100 22.67 14.54 8.28
N PHE A 101 22.39 13.40 7.63
CA PHE A 101 21.03 13.02 7.26
C PHE A 101 20.12 12.88 8.48
N LYS A 102 20.57 12.15 9.51
CA LYS A 102 19.83 12.01 10.77
C LYS A 102 19.60 13.36 11.46
N ALA A 103 20.58 14.26 11.42
CA ALA A 103 20.45 15.60 11.98
C ALA A 103 19.35 16.40 11.26
N LYS A 104 19.32 16.37 9.92
CA LYS A 104 18.27 17.03 9.14
C LYS A 104 16.89 16.44 9.41
N ILE A 105 16.73 15.11 9.41
CA ILE A 105 15.43 14.47 9.69
C ILE A 105 14.89 14.90 11.06
N ARG A 106 15.76 15.01 12.08
CA ARG A 106 15.36 15.47 13.42
C ARG A 106 14.71 16.84 13.44
N GLU A 107 15.08 17.74 12.53
CA GLU A 107 14.48 19.08 12.43
C GLU A 107 13.00 19.02 11.98
N TYR A 108 12.57 17.91 11.40
CA TYR A 108 11.24 17.75 10.79
C TYR A 108 10.35 16.71 11.49
N LEU A 109 10.82 16.04 12.55
CA LEU A 109 10.05 14.99 13.24
C LEU A 109 8.69 15.49 13.77
N ASP A 110 8.65 16.76 14.20
CA ASP A 110 7.43 17.40 14.70
C ASP A 110 6.51 17.96 13.59
N LEU A 111 6.92 17.85 12.32
CA LEU A 111 6.19 18.34 11.15
C LEU A 111 5.52 17.19 10.40
N THR A 112 4.88 16.29 11.15
CA THR A 112 4.19 15.11 10.62
C THR A 112 2.68 15.31 10.60
N LEU A 113 2.02 14.66 9.64
CA LEU A 113 0.56 14.55 9.58
C LEU A 113 0.13 13.16 10.07
N PRO A 114 -0.17 12.95 11.37
CA PRO A 114 -0.58 11.64 11.89
C PRO A 114 -1.94 11.21 11.36
N GLU A 115 -2.92 12.09 11.47
CA GLU A 115 -4.30 11.90 11.07
C GLU A 115 -4.86 13.22 10.54
N CYS A 116 -5.90 13.14 9.73
CA CYS A 116 -6.66 14.31 9.30
C CYS A 116 -8.14 13.99 9.47
N PHE A 117 -8.90 14.93 10.03
CA PHE A 117 -10.36 14.86 10.08
C PHE A 117 -10.95 16.19 9.64
N ILE A 118 -11.68 16.18 8.53
CA ILE A 118 -12.31 17.35 7.93
C ILE A 118 -13.82 17.07 7.85
N PRO A 119 -14.60 17.37 8.90
CA PRO A 119 -16.02 17.03 8.97
C PRO A 119 -16.85 17.68 7.84
N GLU A 120 -16.40 18.82 7.33
CA GLU A 120 -17.04 19.55 6.24
C GLU A 120 -17.04 18.78 4.90
N LEU A 121 -16.19 17.77 4.75
CA LEU A 121 -16.10 16.95 3.54
C LEU A 121 -17.05 15.73 3.55
N GLY A 122 -17.80 15.51 4.63
CA GLY A 122 -18.79 14.44 4.74
C GLY A 122 -18.23 13.14 5.31
N GLU A 123 -18.73 12.00 4.80
CA GLU A 123 -18.37 10.68 5.30
C GLU A 123 -16.88 10.38 5.03
N GLN A 124 -16.18 10.00 6.10
CA GLN A 124 -14.77 9.61 6.06
C GLN A 124 -14.63 8.09 6.16
N LYS A 125 -13.88 7.51 5.22
CA LYS A 125 -13.31 6.16 5.35
C LYS A 125 -11.84 6.28 5.73
N GLN A 126 -11.49 5.77 6.90
CA GLN A 126 -10.11 5.74 7.38
C GLN A 126 -9.41 4.47 6.87
N GLY A 127 -8.37 4.65 6.06
CA GLY A 127 -7.44 3.59 5.68
C GLY A 127 -6.19 3.58 6.56
N LYS A 128 -5.26 2.65 6.28
CA LYS A 128 -3.98 2.54 7.01
C LYS A 128 -3.16 3.83 6.92
N VAL A 129 -3.03 4.38 5.71
CA VAL A 129 -2.17 5.56 5.43
C VAL A 129 -2.88 6.70 4.70
N ARG A 130 -4.21 6.58 4.50
CA ARG A 130 -5.03 7.61 3.86
C ARG A 130 -6.35 7.82 4.60
N SER A 131 -6.83 9.05 4.60
CA SER A 131 -8.20 9.39 4.94
C SER A 131 -8.94 9.73 3.66
N ILE A 132 -10.06 9.07 3.39
CA ILE A 132 -10.83 9.21 2.14
C ILE A 132 -12.18 9.83 2.47
N TYR A 133 -12.53 10.93 1.82
CA TYR A 133 -13.82 11.60 1.96
C TYR A 133 -14.63 11.49 0.67
N PHE A 134 -15.88 11.08 0.78
CA PHE A 134 -16.80 11.01 -0.35
C PHE A 134 -17.63 12.30 -0.41
N SER A 135 -17.30 13.19 -1.35
CA SER A 135 -17.92 14.51 -1.47
C SER A 135 -18.59 14.67 -2.84
N GLY A 136 -19.87 14.29 -2.92
CA GLY A 136 -20.65 14.33 -4.15
C GLY A 136 -20.08 13.41 -5.24
N GLU A 137 -19.70 14.01 -6.37
CA GLU A 137 -19.07 13.32 -7.52
C GLU A 137 -17.55 13.16 -7.37
N ASN A 138 -16.98 13.67 -6.27
CA ASN A 138 -15.55 13.65 -6.01
C ASN A 138 -15.20 12.77 -4.80
N VAL A 139 -13.95 12.34 -4.78
CA VAL A 139 -13.30 11.69 -3.66
C VAL A 139 -12.10 12.55 -3.28
N VAL A 140 -12.06 13.02 -2.04
CA VAL A 140 -10.92 13.75 -1.50
C VAL A 140 -10.08 12.78 -0.70
N MET A 141 -8.80 12.62 -1.05
CA MET A 141 -7.89 11.74 -0.32
C MET A 141 -6.81 12.57 0.35
N VAL A 142 -6.67 12.37 1.65
CA VAL A 142 -5.58 12.93 2.45
C VAL A 142 -4.58 11.81 2.75
N THR A 143 -3.40 11.88 2.13
CA THR A 143 -2.33 10.92 2.39
C THR A 143 -1.52 11.41 3.59
N ASN A 144 -1.48 10.59 4.63
CA ASN A 144 -0.83 10.93 5.90
C ASN A 144 0.58 10.34 6.02
N ASP A 145 1.26 10.68 7.11
CA ASP A 145 2.66 10.32 7.36
C ASP A 145 2.82 8.98 8.11
N ARG A 146 1.72 8.21 8.24
CA ARG A 146 1.78 6.87 8.80
C ARG A 146 2.40 5.88 7.83
N VAL A 147 3.01 4.87 8.42
CA VAL A 147 3.56 3.72 7.71
C VAL A 147 2.89 2.47 8.25
N SER A 148 2.55 1.54 7.37
CA SER A 148 2.11 0.21 7.78
C SER A 148 3.06 -0.86 7.26
N ALA A 149 3.26 -1.90 8.05
CA ALA A 149 3.96 -3.11 7.64
C ALA A 149 3.20 -4.33 8.19
N PHE A 150 3.04 -5.37 7.37
CA PHE A 150 2.31 -6.59 7.75
C PHE A 150 0.93 -6.31 8.36
N ASP A 151 0.15 -5.44 7.71
CA ASP A 151 -1.16 -4.99 8.15
C ASP A 151 -1.22 -4.24 9.49
N TYR A 152 -0.08 -3.94 10.09
CA TYR A 152 0.05 -3.17 11.33
C TYR A 152 0.51 -1.74 11.04
N ILE A 153 -0.17 -0.74 11.61
CA ILE A 153 0.24 0.67 11.54
C ILE A 153 1.33 0.91 12.58
N LEU A 154 2.51 1.34 12.12
CA LEU A 154 3.66 1.61 12.98
C LEU A 154 3.40 2.85 13.86
N PRO A 155 3.92 2.88 15.10
CA PRO A 155 3.73 4.00 16.01
C PRO A 155 4.49 5.27 15.58
N ASN A 156 5.57 5.10 14.82
CA ASN A 156 6.41 6.20 14.34
C ASN A 156 5.95 6.67 12.95
N LEU A 157 5.97 7.98 12.75
CA LEU A 157 5.62 8.64 11.49
C LEU A 157 6.88 8.94 10.68
N ILE A 158 6.73 9.03 9.35
CA ILE A 158 7.78 9.50 8.46
C ILE A 158 7.40 10.92 7.99
N PRO A 159 8.12 11.97 8.40
CA PRO A 159 7.82 13.35 8.00
C PRO A 159 7.69 13.52 6.50
N PHE A 160 6.57 14.11 6.07
CA PHE A 160 6.21 14.42 4.68
C PHE A 160 6.04 13.21 3.74
N LYS A 161 5.97 11.98 4.28
CA LYS A 161 5.69 10.77 3.49
C LYS A 161 4.48 10.97 2.58
N GLY A 162 3.36 11.44 3.13
CA GLY A 162 2.13 11.58 2.36
C GLY A 162 2.27 12.54 1.18
N GLN A 163 3.04 13.61 1.35
CA GLN A 163 3.30 14.61 0.32
C GLN A 163 4.08 14.01 -0.86
N VAL A 164 5.16 13.30 -0.57
CA VAL A 164 5.99 12.70 -1.62
C VAL A 164 5.24 11.61 -2.37
N LEU A 165 4.43 10.80 -1.69
CA LEU A 165 3.61 9.78 -2.35
C LEU A 165 2.62 10.40 -3.36
N ASN A 166 1.95 11.49 -2.98
CA ASN A 166 1.06 12.21 -3.88
C ASN A 166 1.80 12.80 -5.08
N MET A 167 2.99 13.37 -4.86
CA MET A 167 3.80 13.96 -5.92
C MET A 167 4.35 12.92 -6.89
N ILE A 168 4.83 11.77 -6.39
CA ILE A 168 5.25 10.65 -7.23
C ILE A 168 4.06 10.16 -8.07
N SER A 169 2.88 10.04 -7.45
CA SER A 169 1.66 9.62 -8.15
C SER A 169 1.25 10.62 -9.23
N GLU A 170 1.21 11.91 -8.93
CA GLU A 170 0.90 12.98 -9.90
C GLU A 170 1.88 12.96 -11.08
N TRP A 171 3.17 12.86 -10.79
CA TRP A 171 4.18 12.73 -11.81
C TRP A 171 3.96 11.46 -12.65
N ALA A 172 3.76 10.30 -12.03
CA ALA A 172 3.53 9.04 -12.72
C ALA A 172 2.26 9.08 -13.59
N PHE A 173 1.18 9.68 -13.11
CA PHE A 173 -0.03 9.94 -13.88
C PHE A 173 0.28 10.80 -15.11
N SER A 174 1.09 11.86 -14.97
CA SER A 174 1.50 12.70 -16.11
C SER A 174 2.28 11.92 -17.17
N GLN A 175 3.10 10.96 -16.76
CA GLN A 175 3.94 10.15 -17.65
C GLN A 175 3.20 8.98 -18.30
N THR A 176 1.94 8.74 -17.94
CA THR A 176 1.17 7.57 -18.38
C THR A 176 -0.20 7.90 -18.96
N LYS A 177 -0.52 9.20 -19.15
CA LYS A 177 -1.80 9.66 -19.74
C LYS A 177 -2.06 9.09 -21.13
N ASP A 178 -1.00 8.76 -21.89
CA ASP A 178 -1.08 8.15 -23.21
C ASP A 178 -1.48 6.66 -23.16
N ILE A 179 -1.36 6.01 -22.00
CA ILE A 179 -1.65 4.60 -21.79
C ILE A 179 -3.10 4.41 -21.32
N ILE A 180 -3.49 5.13 -20.28
CA ILE A 180 -4.81 5.07 -19.66
C ILE A 180 -5.11 6.40 -18.94
N PRO A 181 -6.35 6.91 -18.98
CA PRO A 181 -6.71 8.07 -18.16
C PRO A 181 -6.62 7.73 -16.67
N ASN A 182 -6.50 8.75 -15.83
CA ASN A 182 -6.49 8.61 -14.37
C ASN A 182 -7.65 9.37 -13.73
N ALA A 183 -7.94 9.10 -12.47
CA ALA A 183 -9.02 9.77 -11.74
C ALA A 183 -8.62 11.12 -11.13
N LEU A 184 -7.35 11.53 -11.18
CA LEU A 184 -6.89 12.78 -10.57
C LEU A 184 -7.50 13.99 -11.28
N ILE A 185 -8.18 14.84 -10.50
CA ILE A 185 -8.68 16.15 -10.95
C ILE A 185 -7.61 17.19 -10.65
N GLU A 186 -7.20 17.30 -9.39
CA GLU A 186 -6.20 18.26 -8.93
C GLU A 186 -5.56 17.86 -7.59
N ASN A 187 -4.38 18.45 -7.32
CA ASN A 187 -3.71 18.42 -6.03
C ASN A 187 -3.94 19.77 -5.33
N VAL A 188 -4.88 19.82 -4.39
CA VAL A 188 -5.24 21.05 -3.67
C VAL A 188 -4.25 21.39 -2.56
N ASP A 189 -3.53 20.38 -2.07
CA ASP A 189 -2.41 20.50 -1.14
C ASP A 189 -1.40 19.39 -1.41
N ALA A 190 -0.16 19.52 -0.92
CA ALA A 190 0.85 18.49 -1.07
C ALA A 190 0.38 17.11 -0.55
N SER A 191 -0.37 17.09 0.55
CA SER A 191 -0.94 15.87 1.14
C SER A 191 -2.38 15.57 0.70
N VAL A 192 -3.03 16.44 -0.09
CA VAL A 192 -4.47 16.31 -0.41
C VAL A 192 -4.71 16.32 -1.92
N VAL A 193 -5.32 15.25 -2.40
CA VAL A 193 -5.69 15.09 -3.81
C VAL A 193 -7.20 14.99 -3.96
N VAL A 194 -7.72 15.54 -5.04
CA VAL A 194 -9.13 15.41 -5.44
C VAL A 194 -9.19 14.50 -6.65
N GLN A 195 -9.94 13.41 -6.54
CA GLN A 195 -10.18 12.46 -7.63
C GLN A 195 -11.66 12.44 -7.99
N LYS A 196 -11.97 12.15 -9.26
CA LYS A 196 -13.34 11.83 -9.68
C LYS A 196 -13.76 10.52 -9.00
N LYS A 197 -14.99 10.45 -8.49
CA LYS A 197 -15.55 9.23 -7.93
C LYS A 197 -15.71 8.17 -9.02
N MET A 198 -15.09 7.01 -8.81
CA MET A 198 -15.12 5.89 -9.74
C MET A 198 -15.80 4.67 -9.11
N LYS A 199 -16.40 3.81 -9.94
CA LYS A 199 -16.81 2.47 -9.54
C LYS A 199 -15.57 1.56 -9.57
N ASN A 200 -15.05 1.21 -8.39
CA ASN A 200 -13.85 0.36 -8.28
C ASN A 200 -14.08 -1.03 -8.91
N LEU A 201 -13.06 -1.58 -9.57
CA LEU A 201 -13.09 -2.96 -10.07
C LEU A 201 -12.95 -4.00 -8.95
N ASN A 202 -12.48 -3.60 -7.76
CA ASN A 202 -12.25 -4.47 -6.61
C ASN A 202 -11.27 -5.63 -6.89
N VAL A 203 -10.26 -5.36 -7.71
CA VAL A 203 -9.16 -6.26 -8.05
C VAL A 203 -7.85 -5.50 -7.86
N GLU A 204 -6.86 -6.13 -7.26
CA GLU A 204 -5.50 -5.61 -7.23
C GLU A 204 -4.72 -6.15 -8.43
N LEU A 205 -4.28 -5.26 -9.31
CA LEU A 205 -3.63 -5.63 -10.57
C LEU A 205 -2.12 -5.59 -10.39
N ILE A 206 -1.57 -6.68 -9.86
CA ILE A 206 -0.14 -6.77 -9.56
C ILE A 206 0.63 -7.23 -10.79
N VAL A 207 1.69 -6.49 -11.14
CA VAL A 207 2.65 -6.87 -12.17
C VAL A 207 4.02 -7.07 -11.53
N ARG A 208 4.70 -8.17 -11.87
CA ARG A 208 5.98 -8.57 -11.28
C ARG A 208 7.04 -8.72 -12.36
N GLY A 209 8.15 -8.02 -12.24
CA GLY A 209 9.34 -8.17 -13.08
C GLY A 209 10.41 -9.09 -12.46
N TYR A 210 10.28 -9.41 -11.17
CA TYR A 210 11.27 -10.16 -10.39
C TYR A 210 10.58 -11.21 -9.50
N LEU A 211 11.26 -12.31 -9.20
CA LEU A 211 10.80 -13.30 -8.24
C LEU A 211 11.01 -12.79 -6.81
N TRP A 212 9.98 -12.20 -6.21
CA TRP A 212 10.06 -11.64 -4.87
C TRP A 212 8.73 -11.80 -4.09
N GLY A 213 8.74 -11.44 -2.81
CA GLY A 213 7.56 -11.39 -1.96
C GLY A 213 6.85 -12.75 -1.84
N SER A 214 5.52 -12.72 -1.86
CA SER A 214 4.67 -13.91 -1.74
C SER A 214 4.92 -14.95 -2.84
N MET A 215 5.26 -14.50 -4.05
CA MET A 215 5.58 -15.41 -5.16
C MET A 215 6.89 -16.16 -4.94
N ALA A 216 7.94 -15.49 -4.43
CA ALA A 216 9.18 -16.16 -4.05
C ALA A 216 8.96 -17.15 -2.91
N ALA A 217 8.20 -16.76 -1.89
CA ALA A 217 7.89 -17.63 -0.75
C ALA A 217 7.12 -18.90 -1.16
N ALA A 218 6.13 -18.79 -2.06
CA ALA A 218 5.43 -19.93 -2.63
C ALA A 218 6.38 -20.83 -3.45
N TYR A 219 7.19 -20.21 -4.31
CA TYR A 219 8.12 -20.94 -5.17
C TYR A 219 9.17 -21.74 -4.39
N GLU A 220 9.72 -21.17 -3.32
CA GLU A 220 10.66 -21.83 -2.41
C GLU A 220 10.05 -23.02 -1.65
N LYS A 221 8.73 -22.98 -1.40
CA LYS A 221 7.98 -24.10 -0.81
C LYS A 221 7.69 -25.23 -1.81
N GLY A 222 8.08 -25.06 -3.07
CA GLY A 222 7.89 -26.05 -4.13
C GLY A 222 6.74 -25.71 -5.09
N ASP A 223 6.01 -24.62 -4.89
CA ASP A 223 4.94 -24.25 -5.81
C ASP A 223 5.54 -23.85 -7.17
N ARG A 224 4.98 -24.40 -8.24
CA ARG A 224 5.37 -24.07 -9.63
C ARG A 224 4.25 -23.43 -10.42
N THR A 225 3.13 -23.16 -9.76
CA THR A 225 1.99 -22.45 -10.33
C THR A 225 1.64 -21.29 -9.41
N PHE A 226 1.53 -20.07 -9.96
CA PHE A 226 1.17 -18.88 -9.21
C PHE A 226 0.17 -18.06 -10.02
N CYS A 227 -1.01 -17.77 -9.47
CA CYS A 227 -2.12 -17.11 -10.21
C CYS A 227 -2.46 -17.81 -11.55
N GLY A 228 -2.36 -19.15 -11.59
CA GLY A 228 -2.58 -19.97 -12.79
C GLY A 228 -1.41 -19.98 -13.79
N LEU A 229 -0.34 -19.23 -13.53
CA LEU A 229 0.86 -19.20 -14.37
C LEU A 229 1.85 -20.26 -13.93
N LYS A 230 2.34 -21.08 -14.88
CA LYS A 230 3.43 -22.02 -14.62
C LYS A 230 4.76 -21.27 -14.60
N LEU A 231 5.48 -21.36 -13.49
CA LEU A 231 6.81 -20.80 -13.32
C LEU A 231 7.87 -21.80 -13.79
N PRO A 232 8.93 -21.36 -14.49
CA PRO A 232 10.04 -22.22 -14.87
C PRO A 232 10.79 -22.71 -13.63
N ASP A 233 11.39 -23.90 -13.74
CA ASP A 233 12.26 -24.43 -12.69
C ASP A 233 13.58 -23.64 -12.60
N GLY A 234 14.25 -23.76 -11.45
CA GLY A 234 15.56 -23.14 -11.21
C GLY A 234 15.53 -21.63 -10.95
N LEU A 235 14.36 -20.99 -10.83
CA LEU A 235 14.30 -19.60 -10.37
C LEU A 235 14.81 -19.46 -8.95
N ILE A 236 15.47 -18.33 -8.68
CA ILE A 236 16.05 -17.97 -7.39
C ILE A 236 15.35 -16.70 -6.90
N ARG A 237 15.15 -16.55 -5.58
CA ARG A 237 14.66 -15.28 -5.02
C ARG A 237 15.50 -14.10 -5.52
N PHE A 238 14.81 -12.98 -5.75
CA PHE A 238 15.35 -11.76 -6.34
C PHE A 238 15.71 -11.85 -7.82
N GLN A 239 15.54 -13.00 -8.48
CA GLN A 239 15.86 -13.13 -9.90
C GLN A 239 14.93 -12.28 -10.77
N LYS A 240 15.52 -11.58 -11.74
CA LYS A 240 14.75 -10.91 -12.80
C LYS A 240 14.09 -11.97 -13.69
N LEU A 241 12.80 -11.80 -13.95
CA LEU A 241 12.05 -12.66 -14.86
C LEU A 241 12.35 -12.30 -16.32
N ASP A 242 12.26 -13.29 -17.22
CA ASP A 242 12.46 -13.08 -18.65
C ASP A 242 11.46 -12.06 -19.22
N LYS A 243 10.23 -12.10 -18.71
CA LYS A 243 9.16 -11.15 -19.00
C LYS A 243 8.40 -10.85 -17.71
N PRO A 244 7.90 -9.61 -17.52
CA PRO A 244 6.99 -9.33 -16.44
C PRO A 244 5.75 -10.23 -16.53
N ILE A 245 5.20 -10.60 -15.38
CA ILE A 245 4.00 -11.43 -15.29
C ILE A 245 2.90 -10.72 -14.50
N PHE A 246 1.67 -11.01 -14.86
CA PHE A 246 0.46 -10.46 -14.24
C PHE A 246 -0.09 -11.45 -13.21
N THR A 247 -0.23 -11.00 -11.97
CA THR A 247 -0.64 -11.86 -10.83
C THR A 247 -1.73 -11.15 -10.02
N PRO A 248 -2.97 -11.08 -10.52
CA PRO A 248 -4.03 -10.34 -9.86
C PRO A 248 -4.43 -10.97 -8.52
N THR A 249 -4.96 -10.16 -7.61
CA THR A 249 -5.58 -10.63 -6.36
C THR A 249 -6.98 -10.03 -6.19
N THR A 250 -7.81 -10.68 -5.39
CA THR A 250 -9.04 -10.07 -4.89
C THR A 250 -8.69 -8.87 -4.02
N LYS A 251 -9.62 -7.92 -3.89
CA LYS A 251 -9.54 -6.86 -2.89
C LYS A 251 -10.58 -7.13 -1.80
N ALA A 252 -10.17 -7.70 -0.68
CA ALA A 252 -11.08 -8.02 0.42
C ALA A 252 -11.35 -6.78 1.29
N GLU A 253 -12.61 -6.54 1.66
CA GLU A 253 -12.94 -5.49 2.65
C GLU A 253 -12.58 -5.92 4.08
N VAL A 254 -12.60 -7.23 4.34
CA VAL A 254 -12.25 -7.89 5.60
C VAL A 254 -11.55 -9.21 5.26
N GLY A 255 -10.35 -9.44 5.81
CA GLY A 255 -9.53 -10.63 5.51
C GLY A 255 -8.27 -10.30 4.72
N HIS A 256 -7.63 -11.32 4.14
CA HIS A 256 -6.44 -11.17 3.30
C HIS A 256 -6.82 -11.25 1.82
N ASP A 257 -6.12 -10.49 0.98
CA ASP A 257 -6.26 -10.56 -0.46
C ASP A 257 -5.79 -11.93 -0.97
N GLU A 258 -6.57 -12.54 -1.86
CA GLU A 258 -6.30 -13.88 -2.39
C GLU A 258 -5.83 -13.81 -3.84
N ASN A 259 -4.80 -14.59 -4.18
CA ASN A 259 -4.35 -14.76 -5.57
C ASN A 259 -5.51 -15.25 -6.44
N MET A 260 -5.68 -14.63 -7.61
CA MET A 260 -6.68 -15.05 -8.61
C MET A 260 -6.04 -15.31 -9.97
N THR A 261 -6.66 -16.17 -10.77
CA THR A 261 -6.24 -16.37 -12.16
C THR A 261 -6.83 -15.29 -13.07
N MET A 262 -6.27 -15.14 -14.28
CA MET A 262 -6.89 -14.30 -15.30
C MET A 262 -8.33 -14.76 -15.62
N GLU A 263 -8.58 -16.08 -15.63
CA GLU A 263 -9.92 -16.63 -15.87
C GLU A 263 -10.92 -16.21 -14.78
N ASP A 264 -10.49 -16.20 -13.52
CA ASP A 264 -11.34 -15.75 -12.40
C ASP A 264 -11.64 -14.25 -12.50
N MET A 265 -10.64 -13.45 -12.88
CA MET A 265 -10.83 -12.02 -13.16
C MET A 265 -11.79 -11.77 -14.34
N GLU A 266 -11.70 -12.56 -15.40
CA GLU A 266 -12.63 -12.51 -16.54
C GLU A 266 -14.06 -12.88 -16.14
N LYS A 267 -14.24 -13.87 -15.24
CA LYS A 267 -15.57 -14.21 -14.68
C LYS A 267 -16.15 -13.07 -13.84
N LEU A 268 -15.31 -12.37 -13.09
CA LEU A 268 -15.72 -11.28 -12.21
C LEU A 268 -16.07 -9.99 -12.99
N LEU A 269 -15.23 -9.60 -13.95
CA LEU A 269 -15.32 -8.29 -14.61
C LEU A 269 -15.90 -8.35 -16.03
N GLY A 270 -16.00 -9.55 -16.60
CA GLY A 270 -16.18 -9.75 -18.02
C GLY A 270 -14.84 -9.69 -18.78
N LYS A 271 -14.74 -10.52 -19.81
CA LYS A 271 -13.51 -10.76 -20.56
C LYS A 271 -12.86 -9.49 -21.13
N GLU A 272 -13.66 -8.63 -21.77
CA GLU A 272 -13.14 -7.42 -22.42
C GLU A 272 -12.52 -6.45 -21.42
N LEU A 273 -13.21 -6.20 -20.30
CA LEU A 273 -12.73 -5.29 -19.26
C LEU A 273 -11.50 -5.86 -18.54
N ALA A 274 -11.52 -7.16 -18.22
CA ALA A 274 -10.38 -7.82 -17.59
C ALA A 274 -9.12 -7.73 -18.47
N GLN A 275 -9.24 -8.02 -19.76
CA GLN A 275 -8.13 -7.93 -20.71
C GLN A 275 -7.61 -6.50 -20.82
N LYS A 276 -8.50 -5.50 -20.94
CA LYS A 276 -8.11 -4.09 -21.00
C LYS A 276 -7.37 -3.64 -19.74
N ALA A 277 -7.83 -4.07 -18.57
CA ALA A 277 -7.21 -3.77 -17.29
C ALA A 277 -5.82 -4.42 -17.17
N MET A 278 -5.68 -5.69 -17.54
CA MET A 278 -4.37 -6.36 -17.60
C MET A 278 -3.40 -5.65 -18.54
N GLU A 279 -3.82 -5.34 -19.76
CA GLU A 279 -2.96 -4.66 -20.75
C GLU A 279 -2.51 -3.28 -20.26
N ALA A 280 -3.41 -2.52 -19.65
CA ALA A 280 -3.07 -1.23 -19.04
C ALA A 280 -2.05 -1.39 -17.92
N ALA A 281 -2.27 -2.32 -16.98
CA ALA A 281 -1.33 -2.61 -15.89
C ALA A 281 0.06 -2.99 -16.41
N MET A 282 0.14 -3.87 -17.41
CA MET A 282 1.41 -4.28 -18.03
C MET A 282 2.14 -3.10 -18.70
N LYS A 283 1.42 -2.22 -19.40
CA LYS A 283 2.00 -1.02 -20.02
C LYS A 283 2.46 0.01 -18.98
N LEU A 284 1.69 0.20 -17.91
CA LEU A 284 2.07 1.07 -16.78
C LEU A 284 3.34 0.55 -16.11
N PHE A 285 3.44 -0.76 -15.87
CA PHE A 285 4.62 -1.39 -15.28
C PHE A 285 5.85 -1.22 -16.17
N GLN A 286 5.70 -1.41 -17.48
CA GLN A 286 6.78 -1.23 -18.44
C GLN A 286 7.29 0.23 -18.44
N ARG A 287 6.39 1.21 -18.58
CA ARG A 287 6.75 2.63 -18.53
C ARG A 287 7.39 3.01 -17.19
N GLY A 288 6.85 2.50 -16.08
CA GLY A 288 7.40 2.67 -14.74
C GLY A 288 8.83 2.12 -14.61
N SER A 289 9.04 0.90 -15.07
CA SER A 289 10.34 0.23 -15.07
C SER A 289 11.39 1.02 -15.87
N GLU A 290 11.03 1.52 -17.06
CA GLU A 290 11.93 2.34 -17.89
C GLU A 290 12.29 3.66 -17.20
N LEU A 291 11.29 4.32 -16.63
CA LEU A 291 11.45 5.60 -15.94
C LEU A 291 12.29 5.48 -14.67
N MET A 292 12.09 4.43 -13.88
CA MET A 292 12.89 4.12 -12.69
C MET A 292 14.32 3.72 -13.08
N ARG A 293 14.49 2.91 -14.12
CA ARG A 293 15.82 2.47 -14.58
C ARG A 293 16.70 3.63 -15.04
N LYS A 294 16.13 4.59 -15.77
CA LYS A 294 16.81 5.86 -16.14
C LYS A 294 17.29 6.65 -14.92
N ARG A 295 16.79 6.31 -13.73
CA ARG A 295 17.07 6.99 -12.47
C ARG A 295 17.91 6.18 -11.49
N GLY A 296 18.43 5.02 -11.87
CA GLY A 296 19.23 4.17 -10.99
C GLY A 296 18.42 3.18 -10.15
N LEU A 297 17.11 3.08 -10.40
CA LEU A 297 16.20 2.23 -9.65
C LEU A 297 15.66 1.08 -10.51
N LEU A 298 15.33 -0.03 -9.88
CA LEU A 298 14.63 -1.16 -10.46
C LEU A 298 13.24 -1.28 -9.83
N LEU A 299 12.22 -1.45 -10.67
CA LEU A 299 10.86 -1.75 -10.25
C LEU A 299 10.70 -3.28 -10.19
N LEU A 300 10.58 -3.84 -9.00
CA LEU A 300 10.51 -5.28 -8.80
C LEU A 300 9.10 -5.79 -9.09
N ASP A 301 8.13 -5.17 -8.43
CA ASP A 301 6.71 -5.40 -8.61
C ASP A 301 5.93 -4.14 -8.20
N THR A 302 4.68 -4.05 -8.66
CA THR A 302 3.76 -2.98 -8.26
C THR A 302 2.32 -3.44 -8.33
N LYS A 303 1.48 -2.84 -7.49
CA LYS A 303 0.04 -2.97 -7.52
C LYS A 303 -0.59 -1.76 -8.22
N TYR A 304 -1.58 -2.02 -9.08
CA TYR A 304 -2.47 -0.99 -9.61
C TYR A 304 -3.91 -1.24 -9.17
N GLU A 305 -4.69 -0.17 -9.09
CA GLU A 305 -6.15 -0.22 -8.97
C GLU A 305 -6.77 0.55 -10.13
N PHE A 306 -7.91 0.04 -10.60
CA PHE A 306 -8.68 0.66 -11.66
C PHE A 306 -10.12 0.88 -11.22
N GLY A 307 -10.76 1.87 -11.83
CA GLY A 307 -12.18 2.14 -11.66
C GLY A 307 -12.83 2.54 -12.97
N LEU A 308 -14.15 2.41 -13.03
CA LEU A 308 -14.97 2.86 -14.14
C LEU A 308 -15.61 4.20 -13.81
N ASP A 309 -15.61 5.10 -14.78
CA ASP A 309 -16.42 6.32 -14.72
C ASP A 309 -17.90 6.03 -15.05
N ASP A 310 -18.72 7.09 -15.04
CA ASP A 310 -20.15 7.08 -15.36
C ASP A 310 -20.46 6.62 -16.80
N LYS A 311 -19.46 6.66 -17.69
CA LYS A 311 -19.55 6.23 -19.09
C LYS A 311 -18.97 4.83 -19.32
N GLY A 312 -18.50 4.16 -18.26
CA GLY A 312 -17.85 2.85 -18.35
C GLY A 312 -16.41 2.90 -18.88
N VAL A 313 -15.77 4.07 -18.89
CA VAL A 313 -14.36 4.21 -19.25
C VAL A 313 -13.50 3.82 -18.06
N ILE A 314 -12.50 2.95 -18.30
CA ILE A 314 -11.54 2.53 -17.28
C ILE A 314 -10.47 3.61 -17.04
N HIS A 315 -10.25 3.93 -15.78
CA HIS A 315 -9.23 4.86 -15.30
C HIS A 315 -8.34 4.18 -14.28
N VAL A 316 -7.05 4.53 -14.26
CA VAL A 316 -6.19 4.28 -13.11
C VAL A 316 -6.61 5.17 -11.95
N ILE A 317 -6.77 4.56 -10.78
CA ILE A 317 -7.16 5.23 -9.54
C ILE A 317 -6.05 5.02 -8.50
N ASP A 318 -6.28 5.54 -7.29
CA ASP A 318 -5.37 5.36 -6.16
C ASP A 318 -4.00 6.02 -6.42
N GLU A 319 -2.91 5.24 -6.40
CA GLU A 319 -1.53 5.68 -6.64
C GLU A 319 -0.84 4.84 -7.72
N VAL A 320 0.25 5.37 -8.30
CA VAL A 320 0.99 4.69 -9.38
C VAL A 320 2.49 4.76 -9.10
N ASN A 321 3.11 3.57 -9.02
CA ASN A 321 4.56 3.39 -8.93
C ASN A 321 5.21 4.10 -7.74
N THR A 322 4.51 4.18 -6.61
CA THR A 322 5.00 4.77 -5.37
C THR A 322 5.69 3.71 -4.50
N PRO A 323 6.52 4.11 -3.54
CA PRO A 323 7.08 3.19 -2.54
C PRO A 323 6.06 2.43 -1.67
N ASP A 324 4.83 2.91 -1.55
CA ASP A 324 3.77 2.22 -0.79
C ASP A 324 3.06 1.15 -1.66
N SER A 325 3.01 1.35 -2.98
CA SER A 325 2.36 0.43 -3.94
C SER A 325 3.33 -0.48 -4.70
N SER A 326 4.63 -0.23 -4.58
CA SER A 326 5.68 -0.87 -5.37
C SER A 326 6.87 -1.30 -4.52
N ARG A 327 7.47 -2.44 -4.89
CA ARG A 327 8.80 -2.80 -4.41
C ARG A 327 9.84 -2.30 -5.39
N MET A 328 10.85 -1.61 -4.86
CA MET A 328 11.96 -1.05 -5.63
C MET A 328 13.29 -1.27 -4.93
N CYS A 329 14.37 -1.34 -5.71
CA CYS A 329 15.74 -1.32 -5.20
C CYS A 329 16.63 -0.48 -6.12
N THR A 330 17.83 -0.12 -5.68
CA THR A 330 18.82 0.48 -6.61
C THR A 330 19.41 -0.59 -7.52
N ILE A 331 19.93 -0.18 -8.67
CA ILE A 331 20.69 -1.09 -9.56
C ILE A 331 21.91 -1.65 -8.83
N GLU A 332 22.60 -0.80 -8.06
CA GLU A 332 23.78 -1.18 -7.27
C GLU A 332 23.44 -2.24 -6.21
N GLU A 333 22.30 -2.09 -5.52
CA GLU A 333 21.83 -3.07 -4.56
C GLU A 333 21.55 -4.42 -5.23
N TYR A 334 20.90 -4.38 -6.39
CA TYR A 334 20.63 -5.59 -7.16
C TYR A 334 21.91 -6.32 -7.58
N ASP A 335 22.85 -5.58 -8.19
CA ASP A 335 24.12 -6.13 -8.67
C ASP A 335 24.99 -6.67 -7.52
N ALA A 336 24.87 -6.10 -6.32
CA ALA A 336 25.60 -6.55 -5.14
C ALA A 336 24.94 -7.76 -4.43
N LYS A 337 23.61 -7.81 -4.34
CA LYS A 337 22.88 -8.82 -3.56
C LYS A 337 22.52 -10.06 -4.36
N TYR A 338 22.07 -9.92 -5.62
CA TYR A 338 21.60 -11.06 -6.40
C TYR A 338 22.65 -12.17 -6.57
N PRO A 339 23.93 -11.90 -6.90
CA PRO A 339 24.95 -12.94 -7.00
C PRO A 339 25.18 -13.70 -5.70
N LYS A 340 25.07 -13.03 -4.54
CA LYS A 340 25.22 -13.65 -3.21
C LYS A 340 24.04 -14.56 -2.90
N ILE A 341 22.81 -14.07 -3.09
CA ILE A 341 21.59 -14.87 -2.92
C ILE A 341 21.64 -16.11 -3.83
N ALA A 342 22.05 -15.93 -5.09
CA ALA A 342 22.17 -17.02 -6.05
C ALA A 342 23.27 -18.05 -5.68
N ALA A 343 24.33 -17.64 -4.98
CA ALA A 343 25.35 -18.54 -4.47
C ALA A 343 24.85 -19.32 -3.24
N GLU A 344 24.23 -18.62 -2.29
CA GLU A 344 23.66 -19.21 -1.07
C GLU A 344 22.59 -20.25 -1.40
N MET A 345 21.64 -19.93 -2.28
CA MET A 345 20.57 -20.88 -2.64
C MET A 345 21.06 -22.11 -3.44
N LYS A 346 22.28 -22.07 -4.01
CA LYS A 346 22.89 -23.23 -4.67
C LYS A 346 23.55 -24.20 -3.68
N THR A 347 23.91 -23.73 -2.49
CA THR A 347 24.63 -24.53 -1.49
C THR A 347 23.74 -25.27 -0.51
N GLY A 348 22.41 -25.10 -0.62
CA GLY A 348 21.45 -25.55 0.40
C GLY A 348 21.48 -24.63 1.61
#